data_AF-A0A345HWQ3-F1
#
_entry.id   AF-A0A345HWQ3-F1
#
_cell.length_a   1.000
_cell.length_b   1.000
_cell.length_c   1.000
_cell.angle_alpha   90.00
_cell.angle_beta   90.00
_cell.angle_gamma   90.00
#
_symmetry.space_group_name_H-M   'P 1'
#
loop_
_entity.id
_entity.type
_entity.pdbx_description
1 polymer ?
#
loop_
_entity_poly.entity_id
_entity_poly.type
_entity_poly.pdbx_seq_one_letter_code
_entity_poly.pdbx_strand_id
1 'polypeptide(L)'
;MAKTMYVGMIGGTPTHASVTLEAAQEQALTDQRQYLSPDEYETRWDEHSPGKTWRLMQRRRDRSYRFSWTQRAVHAVGSTPEVRTDD
;
A
#
# COMPACT_ATOMS: atom_id res chain seq x y z
N MET A 1 0.44 -2.60 24.24
CA MET A 1 0.89 -1.92 23.00
C MET A 1 -0.03 -2.39 21.89
N ALA A 2 -0.80 -1.51 21.26
CA ALA A 2 -1.60 -1.90 20.09
C ALA A 2 -0.65 -2.35 18.97
N LYS A 3 -0.88 -3.53 18.39
CA LYS A 3 -0.02 -4.05 17.34
C LYS A 3 -0.55 -3.54 16.00
N THR A 4 0.23 -2.71 15.32
CA THR A 4 -0.06 -2.29 13.96
C THR A 4 0.37 -3.39 12.99
N MET A 5 -0.53 -3.82 12.12
CA MET A 5 -0.22 -4.59 10.92
C MET A 5 -0.40 -3.69 9.69
N TYR A 6 0.32 -4.01 8.64
CA TYR A 6 0.24 -3.33 7.35
C TYR A 6 -0.32 -4.30 6.33
N VAL A 7 -1.48 -3.97 5.77
CA VAL A 7 -2.22 -4.83 4.84
C VAL A 7 -2.08 -4.26 3.44
N GLY A 8 -1.51 -5.03 2.53
CA GLY A 8 -1.50 -4.73 1.10
C GLY A 8 -2.87 -4.98 0.49
N MET A 9 -3.31 -4.06 -0.37
CA MET A 9 -4.62 -4.05 -1.00
C MET A 9 -4.48 -4.00 -2.53
N ILE A 10 -5.42 -4.59 -3.25
CA ILE A 10 -5.66 -4.37 -4.69
C ILE A 10 -7.15 -4.08 -4.92
N GLY A 11 -7.48 -2.90 -5.41
CA GLY A 11 -8.87 -2.54 -5.74
C GLY A 11 -9.86 -2.70 -4.57
N GLY A 12 -9.39 -2.53 -3.33
CA GLY A 12 -10.19 -2.73 -2.11
C GLY A 12 -10.15 -4.14 -1.53
N THR A 13 -9.46 -5.09 -2.16
CA THR A 13 -9.30 -6.47 -1.66
C THR A 13 -7.94 -6.66 -0.98
N PRO A 14 -7.87 -7.21 0.26
CA PRO A 14 -6.60 -7.56 0.90
C PRO A 14 -5.85 -8.65 0.13
N THR A 15 -4.54 -8.51 -0.06
CA THR A 15 -3.71 -9.51 -0.76
C THR A 15 -2.62 -10.12 0.10
N HIS A 16 -2.03 -9.36 1.02
CA HIS A 16 -1.01 -9.82 1.95
C HIS A 16 -0.99 -8.92 3.20
N ALA A 17 -0.35 -9.40 4.27
CA ALA A 17 -0.15 -8.63 5.49
C ALA A 17 1.29 -8.77 5.99
N SER A 18 1.80 -7.70 6.59
CA SER A 18 3.12 -7.65 7.22
C SER A 18 3.05 -6.89 8.55
N VAL A 19 4.05 -7.10 9.40
CA VAL A 19 4.25 -6.33 10.64
C VAL A 19 5.07 -5.04 10.40
N THR A 20 5.65 -4.87 9.21
CA THR A 20 6.37 -3.66 8.81
C THR A 20 5.79 -3.05 7.55
N LEU A 21 5.80 -1.71 7.47
CA LEU A 21 5.36 -0.98 6.29
C LEU A 21 6.20 -1.33 5.06
N GLU A 22 7.52 -1.39 5.24
CA GLU A 22 8.50 -1.66 4.18
C GLU A 22 8.22 -3.00 3.48
N ALA A 23 8.02 -4.08 4.23
CA ALA A 23 7.74 -5.39 3.64
C ALA A 23 6.38 -5.45 2.93
N ALA A 24 5.35 -4.74 3.44
CA ALA A 24 4.07 -4.62 2.73
C ALA A 24 4.21 -3.82 1.42
N GLN A 25 4.99 -2.73 1.44
CA GLN A 25 5.26 -1.94 0.24
C GLN A 25 6.08 -2.71 -0.79
N GLU A 26 7.10 -3.44 -0.37
CA GLU A 26 7.94 -4.26 -1.25
C GLU A 26 7.12 -5.37 -1.92
N GLN A 27 6.26 -6.07 -1.17
CA GLN A 27 5.40 -7.11 -1.74
C GLN A 27 4.40 -6.51 -2.72
N ALA A 28 3.73 -5.40 -2.37
CA ALA A 28 2.80 -4.72 -3.28
C ALA A 28 3.47 -4.23 -4.56
N LEU A 29 4.71 -3.74 -4.47
CA LEU A 29 5.52 -3.32 -5.62
C LEU A 29 5.94 -4.51 -6.48
N THR A 30 6.35 -5.62 -5.86
CA THR A 30 6.71 -6.87 -6.54
C THR A 30 5.51 -7.39 -7.34
N ASP A 31 4.34 -7.44 -6.74
CA ASP A 31 3.13 -7.87 -7.43
C ASP A 31 2.72 -6.91 -8.56
N GLN A 32 2.93 -5.60 -8.41
CA GLN A 32 2.64 -4.62 -9.47
C GLN A 32 3.58 -4.80 -10.67
N ARG A 33 4.85 -5.12 -10.43
CA ARG A 33 5.87 -5.35 -11.47
C ARG A 33 5.65 -6.63 -12.25
N GLN A 34 4.81 -7.57 -11.79
CA GLN A 34 4.39 -8.72 -12.61
C GLN A 34 3.67 -8.30 -13.89
N TYR A 35 3.07 -7.10 -13.90
CA TYR A 35 2.27 -6.58 -15.02
C TYR A 35 2.93 -5.39 -15.73
N LEU A 36 4.07 -4.89 -15.22
CA LEU A 36 4.71 -3.68 -15.72
C LEU A 36 6.22 -3.85 -15.80
N SER A 37 6.78 -3.45 -16.94
CA SER A 37 8.23 -3.39 -17.08
C SER A 37 8.81 -2.26 -16.22
N PRO A 38 9.79 -2.54 -15.33
CA PRO A 38 10.45 -1.52 -14.52
C PRO A 38 11.25 -0.50 -15.37
N ASP A 39 11.59 -0.88 -16.60
CA ASP A 39 12.28 -0.01 -17.57
C ASP A 39 11.34 0.97 -18.24
N GLU A 40 10.04 0.66 -18.32
CA GLU A 40 9.04 1.54 -18.91
C GLU A 40 8.37 2.45 -17.87
N TYR A 41 8.24 1.97 -16.63
CA TYR A 41 7.47 2.65 -15.60
C TYR A 41 8.33 3.08 -14.42
N GLU A 42 8.11 4.32 -13.99
CA GLU A 42 8.58 4.82 -12.71
C GLU A 42 7.45 4.66 -11.69
N THR A 43 7.81 4.19 -10.50
CA THR A 43 6.87 3.96 -9.40
C THR A 43 7.30 4.73 -8.17
N ARG A 44 6.32 5.19 -7.38
CA ARG A 44 6.57 5.84 -6.09
C ARG A 44 5.40 5.59 -5.14
N TRP A 45 5.68 5.64 -3.85
CA TRP A 45 4.65 5.65 -2.82
C TRP A 45 4.22 7.08 -2.50
N ASP A 46 2.91 7.26 -2.34
CA ASP A 46 2.28 8.49 -1.88
C ASP A 46 1.61 8.20 -0.54
N GLU A 47 1.95 8.97 0.50
CA GLU A 47 1.29 8.87 1.81
C GLU A 47 -0.06 9.60 1.75
N HIS A 48 -1.06 8.90 1.23
CA HIS A 48 -2.38 9.45 0.98
C HIS A 48 -3.11 9.88 2.27
N SER A 49 -2.96 9.09 3.34
CA SER A 49 -3.41 9.44 4.68
C SER A 49 -2.27 9.19 5.67
N PRO A 50 -1.76 10.24 6.34
CA PRO A 50 -0.60 10.13 7.22
C PRO A 50 -0.71 9.00 8.24
N GLY A 51 0.26 8.10 8.25
CA GLY A 51 0.34 6.94 9.14
C GLY A 51 -0.74 5.88 8.97
N LYS A 52 -1.62 6.01 7.97
CA LYS A 52 -2.79 5.13 7.78
C LYS A 52 -2.83 4.46 6.42
N THR A 53 -2.51 5.19 5.35
CA THR A 53 -2.68 4.67 3.99
C THR A 53 -1.61 5.21 3.07
N TRP A 54 -0.96 4.31 2.35
CA TRP A 54 0.01 4.60 1.30
C TRP A 54 -0.52 4.05 -0.02
N ARG A 55 -0.48 4.87 -1.07
CA ARG A 55 -0.92 4.46 -2.41
C ARG A 55 0.27 4.37 -3.35
N LEU A 56 0.34 3.27 -4.10
CA LEU A 56 1.37 3.13 -5.11
C LEU A 56 0.95 3.93 -6.35
N MET A 57 1.80 4.84 -6.77
CA MET A 57 1.65 5.59 -8.01
C MET A 57 2.60 5.06 -9.08
N GLN A 58 2.23 5.26 -10.34
CA GLN A 58 3.10 5.01 -11.47
C GLN A 58 2.98 6.10 -12.53
N ARG A 59 4.04 6.24 -13.34
CA ARG A 59 4.00 6.93 -14.63
C ARG A 59 4.88 6.18 -15.63
N ARG A 60 4.61 6.37 -16.92
CA ARG A 60 5.57 5.98 -17.96
C ARG A 60 6.76 6.93 -17.97
N ARG A 61 7.98 6.41 -18.16
CA ARG A 61 9.22 7.20 -18.18
C ARG A 61 9.40 7.99 -19.48
N ASP A 62 8.94 7.44 -20.60
CA ASP A 62 9.08 8.01 -21.95
C ASP A 62 8.08 9.13 -22.24
N ARG A 63 7.14 9.39 -21.32
CA ARG A 63 6.04 10.32 -21.52
C ARG A 63 5.95 11.28 -20.35
N SER A 64 5.61 12.54 -20.64
CA SER A 64 5.40 13.61 -19.65
C SER A 64 4.12 13.44 -18.80
N TYR A 65 3.60 12.21 -18.68
CA TYR A 65 2.42 11.95 -17.87
C TYR A 65 2.71 12.18 -16.38
N ARG A 66 1.70 12.70 -15.69
CA ARG A 66 1.71 12.79 -14.24
C ARG A 66 1.67 11.38 -13.64
N PHE A 67 2.20 11.24 -12.43
CA PHE A 67 1.96 10.05 -11.63
C PHE A 67 0.46 9.86 -11.43
N SER A 68 0.00 8.63 -11.63
CA SER A 68 -1.37 8.21 -11.41
C SER A 68 -1.41 7.08 -10.39
N TRP A 69 -2.48 7.03 -9.60
CA TRP A 69 -2.67 5.96 -8.63
C TRP A 69 -2.93 4.63 -9.32
N THR A 70 -2.25 3.60 -8.84
CA THR A 70 -2.59 2.22 -9.17
C THR A 70 -3.77 1.75 -8.30
N GLN A 71 -4.21 0.51 -8.55
CA GLN A 71 -5.15 -0.18 -7.66
C GLN A 71 -4.49 -0.64 -6.35
N ARG A 72 -3.16 -0.55 -6.22
CA ARG A 72 -2.41 -1.02 -5.06
C ARG A 72 -2.36 0.06 -3.97
N ALA A 73 -2.56 -0.38 -2.74
CA ALA A 73 -2.40 0.44 -1.54
C ALA A 73 -1.89 -0.41 -0.38
N VAL A 74 -1.36 0.24 0.66
CA VAL A 74 -1.04 -0.38 1.95
C VAL A 74 -1.82 0.37 3.03
N HIS A 75 -2.51 -0.35 3.90
CA HIS A 75 -3.29 0.18 4.99
C HIS A 75 -2.66 -0.24 6.33
N ALA A 76 -2.41 0.73 7.22
CA ALA A 76 -2.12 0.42 8.61
C ALA A 76 -3.42 0.04 9.31
N VAL A 77 -3.45 -1.14 9.92
CA VAL A 77 -4.56 -1.61 10.75
C VAL A 77 -4.03 -1.84 12.16
N GLY A 78 -4.61 -1.14 13.14
CA GLY A 78 -4.32 -1.36 14.54
C GLY A 78 -5.38 -2.26 15.15
N SER A 79 -4.98 -3.15 16.06
CA SER A 79 -5.92 -3.68 17.04
C SER A 79 -6.24 -2.58 18.05
N THR A 80 -7.32 -1.83 17.82
CA THR A 80 -7.97 -1.09 18.91
C THR A 80 -8.37 -2.13 19.95
N PRO A 81 -7.97 -2.02 21.23
CA PRO A 81 -8.58 -2.86 22.26
C PRO A 81 -10.07 -2.52 22.27
N GLU A 82 -10.92 -3.49 21.93
CA GLU A 82 -12.36 -3.38 22.18
C GLU A 82 -12.55 -3.07 23.66
N VAL A 83 -12.94 -1.84 24.00
CA VAL A 83 -13.55 -1.57 25.29
C VAL A 83 -14.94 -2.17 25.19
N ARG A 84 -15.08 -3.44 25.58
CA ARG A 84 -16.37 -3.99 25.98
C ARG A 84 -16.70 -3.34 27.32
N THR A 85 -17.56 -2.34 27.28
CA THR A 85 -18.30 -1.91 28.48
C THR A 85 -19.33 -3.00 28.73
N ASP A 86 -19.00 -3.91 29.65
CA ASP A 86 -20.01 -4.72 30.35
C ASP A 86 -20.90 -3.75 31.14
N ASP A 87 -22.21 -3.82 30.92
CA ASP A 87 -23.27 -3.35 31.82
C ASP A 87 -24.16 -4.55 32.17
#